data_AF-A0A8C8G1I0-F1
#
_entry.id   AF-A0A8C8G1I0-F1
#
_cell.length_a   1.000
_cell.length_b   1.000
_cell.length_c   1.000
_cell.angle_alpha   90.00
_cell.angle_beta   90.00
_cell.angle_gamma   90.00
#
_symmetry.space_group_name_H-M   'P 1'
#
loop_
_entity.id
_entity.type
_entity.pdbx_description
1 polymer ?
#
loop_
_entity_poly.entity_id
_entity_poly.type
_entity_poly.pdbx_seq_one_letter_code
_entity_poly.pdbx_strand_id
1 'polypeptide(L)'
;QPLPLRPPRCWPPVALFLVFILTQQLYALIVLHGQLVSSSEANISPFNFCLQGQDVGVTCDDQHNNMATTAGVLVDILRVLVIMSLYIPLVLVPFALMAFLFAVCCDDRGVLWFSVSCLAASSLLMLVGLCVFVGLHFNYVSLAGMTAGYYVCVFVNAELVTAAYVMALLLHLKAETILSSCAQYCTHH
;
A
#
# COMPACT_ATOMS: atom_id res chain seq x y z
N GLN A 1 31.20 -21.25 28.52
CA GLN A 1 29.79 -20.98 28.85
C GLN A 1 29.06 -20.70 27.56
N PRO A 2 28.02 -21.46 27.19
CA PRO A 2 27.24 -21.13 26.00
C PRO A 2 26.41 -19.86 26.30
N LEU A 3 26.46 -18.88 25.39
CA LEU A 3 25.64 -17.68 25.47
C LEU A 3 24.16 -18.08 25.61
N PRO A 4 23.37 -17.40 26.46
CA PRO A 4 21.94 -17.62 26.47
C PRO A 4 21.38 -17.17 25.12
N LEU A 5 20.89 -18.13 24.31
CA LEU A 5 20.03 -17.82 23.18
C LEU A 5 18.78 -17.14 23.77
N ARG A 6 18.74 -15.81 23.71
CA ARG A 6 17.49 -15.08 23.89
C ARG A 6 16.53 -15.65 22.84
N PRO A 7 15.33 -16.10 23.23
CA PRO A 7 14.35 -16.50 22.24
C PRO A 7 14.15 -15.30 21.30
N PRO A 8 14.06 -15.52 19.98
CA PRO A 8 13.68 -14.43 19.08
C PRO A 8 12.37 -13.89 19.64
N ARG A 9 12.38 -12.63 20.08
CA ARG A 9 11.15 -11.91 20.37
C ARG A 9 10.49 -11.75 19.01
N CYS A 10 9.81 -12.79 18.53
CA CYS A 10 8.92 -12.69 17.41
C CYS A 10 7.94 -11.59 17.80
N TRP A 11 7.71 -10.64 16.89
CA TRP A 11 6.64 -9.66 17.01
C TRP A 11 5.47 -10.16 16.16
N PRO A 12 4.76 -11.25 16.58
CA PRO A 12 3.68 -11.80 15.78
C PRO A 12 2.59 -10.76 15.45
N PRO A 13 2.29 -9.73 16.27
CA PRO A 13 1.25 -8.77 15.90
C PRO A 13 1.58 -7.97 14.65
N VAL A 14 2.84 -7.51 14.50
CA VAL A 14 3.24 -6.68 13.36
C VAL A 14 3.26 -7.51 12.08
N ALA A 15 3.81 -8.73 12.14
CA ALA A 15 3.82 -9.63 10.98
C ALA A 15 2.40 -10.02 10.54
N LEU A 16 1.52 -10.34 11.49
CA LEU A 16 0.11 -10.64 11.20
C LEU A 16 -0.61 -9.43 10.62
N PHE A 17 -0.33 -8.23 11.12
CA PHE A 17 -0.91 -6.99 10.59
C PHE A 17 -0.48 -6.74 9.13
N LEU A 18 0.79 -6.98 8.78
CA LEU A 18 1.26 -6.89 7.39
C LEU A 18 0.60 -7.93 6.47
N VAL A 19 0.37 -9.15 6.96
CA VAL A 19 -0.38 -10.19 6.21
C VAL A 19 -1.83 -9.77 6.01
N PHE A 20 -2.44 -9.13 7.01
CA PHE A 20 -3.79 -8.57 6.91
C PHE A 20 -3.87 -7.48 5.83
N ILE A 21 -2.94 -6.52 5.85
CA ILE A 21 -2.80 -5.48 4.81
C ILE A 21 -2.67 -6.10 3.42
N LEU A 22 -1.83 -7.13 3.27
CA LEU A 22 -1.65 -7.84 2.01
C LEU A 22 -2.95 -8.49 1.52
N THR A 23 -3.67 -9.16 2.42
CA THR A 23 -4.93 -9.83 2.06
C THR A 23 -6.03 -8.84 1.68
N GLN A 24 -6.11 -7.69 2.33
CA GLN A 24 -7.03 -6.62 1.92
C GLN A 24 -6.65 -6.02 0.56
N GLN A 25 -5.36 -5.82 0.27
CA GLN A 25 -4.92 -5.38 -1.06
C GLN A 25 -5.28 -6.39 -2.15
N LEU A 26 -5.03 -7.68 -1.91
CA LEU A 26 -5.42 -8.75 -2.82
C LEU A 26 -6.94 -8.78 -3.02
N TYR A 27 -7.72 -8.64 -1.95
CA TYR A 27 -9.17 -8.60 -2.03
C TYR A 27 -9.66 -7.39 -2.85
N ALA A 28 -9.17 -6.19 -2.56
CA ALA A 28 -9.59 -4.98 -3.26
C ALA A 28 -9.19 -4.97 -4.75
N LEU A 29 -7.97 -5.41 -5.07
CA LEU A 29 -7.44 -5.33 -6.42
C LEU A 29 -7.82 -6.54 -7.29
N ILE A 30 -7.81 -7.74 -6.72
CA ILE A 30 -8.07 -8.98 -7.49
C ILE A 30 -9.53 -9.39 -7.41
N VAL A 31 -10.12 -9.45 -6.20
CA VAL A 31 -11.49 -9.98 -6.01
C VAL A 31 -12.54 -8.96 -6.44
N LEU A 32 -12.33 -7.68 -6.13
CA LEU A 32 -13.20 -6.59 -6.58
C LEU A 32 -12.80 -6.03 -7.95
N HIS A 33 -11.89 -6.70 -8.68
CA HIS A 33 -11.35 -6.26 -9.98
C HIS A 33 -10.79 -4.82 -9.97
N GLY A 34 -10.38 -4.31 -8.80
CA GLY A 34 -9.96 -2.92 -8.63
C GLY A 34 -11.06 -1.90 -8.92
N GLN A 35 -12.35 -2.25 -8.78
CA GLN A 35 -13.45 -1.31 -8.99
C GLN A 35 -13.43 -0.22 -7.92
N LEU A 36 -13.02 1.01 -8.29
CA LEU A 36 -12.87 2.15 -7.39
C LEU A 36 -14.09 3.09 -7.42
N VAL A 37 -14.85 3.11 -8.52
CA VAL A 37 -16.11 3.87 -8.65
C VAL A 37 -17.15 3.00 -9.35
N SER A 38 -18.34 2.90 -8.75
CA SER A 38 -19.50 2.18 -9.29
C SER A 38 -20.65 3.15 -9.18
N SER A 39 -21.01 3.71 -10.32
CA SER A 39 -22.20 4.50 -10.52
C SER A 39 -23.23 3.65 -11.26
N SER A 40 -24.52 4.00 -11.16
CA SER A 40 -25.61 3.33 -11.88
C SER A 40 -25.47 3.34 -13.41
N GLU A 41 -24.55 4.15 -13.94
CA GLU A 41 -24.29 4.33 -15.37
C GLU A 41 -22.83 4.02 -15.78
N ALA A 42 -21.93 3.70 -14.82
CA ALA A 42 -20.52 3.46 -15.09
C ALA A 42 -19.82 2.63 -14.01
N ASN A 43 -19.10 1.60 -14.43
CA ASN A 43 -18.17 0.85 -13.60
C ASN A 43 -16.73 1.18 -14.01
N ILE A 44 -16.00 1.84 -13.11
CA ILE A 44 -14.67 2.37 -13.38
C ILE A 44 -13.65 1.54 -12.61
N SER A 45 -12.94 0.70 -13.36
CA SER A 45 -11.73 0.01 -12.90
C SER A 45 -10.50 0.66 -13.57
N PRO A 46 -9.33 0.69 -12.90
CA PRO A 46 -8.07 1.08 -13.51
C PRO A 46 -7.81 0.38 -14.85
N PHE A 47 -8.33 -0.84 -15.05
CA PHE A 47 -8.15 -1.62 -16.29
C PHE A 47 -9.28 -1.43 -17.29
N ASN A 48 -10.55 -1.40 -16.86
CA ASN A 48 -11.71 -1.31 -17.76
C ASN A 48 -12.65 -0.17 -17.37
N PHE A 49 -12.98 0.67 -18.34
CA PHE A 49 -14.09 1.63 -18.26
C PHE A 49 -15.31 0.97 -18.92
N CYS A 50 -16.30 0.58 -18.11
CA CYS A 50 -17.56 0.08 -18.64
C CYS A 50 -18.65 1.11 -18.39
N LEU A 51 -19.23 1.66 -19.45
CA LEU A 51 -20.42 2.49 -19.37
C LEU A 51 -21.64 1.58 -19.50
N GLN A 52 -22.56 1.66 -18.54
CA GLN A 52 -23.79 0.89 -18.56
C GLN A 52 -24.90 1.77 -19.12
N GLY A 53 -25.09 1.71 -20.44
CA GLY A 53 -26.14 2.45 -21.13
C GLY A 53 -27.51 1.85 -20.84
N GLN A 54 -28.46 2.69 -20.44
CA GLN A 54 -29.78 2.30 -19.94
C GLN A 54 -30.68 1.55 -20.96
N ASP A 55 -30.29 1.52 -22.24
CA ASP A 55 -31.02 0.82 -23.32
C ASP A 55 -30.14 -0.06 -24.25
N VAL A 56 -28.81 -0.12 -24.06
CA VAL A 56 -27.89 -0.73 -25.04
C VAL A 56 -26.81 -1.58 -24.39
N GLY A 57 -27.18 -2.43 -23.42
CA GLY A 57 -26.25 -3.38 -22.80
C GLY A 57 -25.02 -2.73 -22.12
N VAL A 58 -24.14 -3.57 -21.60
CA VAL A 58 -22.89 -3.13 -20.97
C VAL A 58 -21.84 -2.95 -22.07
N THR A 59 -21.55 -1.72 -22.49
CA THR A 59 -20.44 -1.42 -23.38
C THR A 59 -19.19 -1.14 -22.55
N CYS A 60 -18.37 -2.17 -22.40
CA CYS A 60 -16.98 -2.00 -21.96
C CYS A 60 -16.17 -1.56 -23.18
N ASP A 61 -15.89 -0.26 -23.25
CA ASP A 61 -14.99 0.24 -24.29
C ASP A 61 -13.56 -0.09 -23.83
N ASP A 62 -12.95 -1.07 -24.47
CA ASP A 62 -11.49 -1.11 -24.60
C ASP A 62 -11.11 0.11 -25.44
N GLN A 63 -11.10 1.29 -24.81
CA GLN A 63 -10.85 2.58 -25.46
C GLN A 63 -9.37 2.71 -25.81
N HIS A 64 -8.83 1.70 -26.50
CA HIS A 64 -7.48 1.61 -27.00
C HIS A 64 -7.28 2.46 -28.25
N ASN A 65 -8.31 3.09 -28.83
CA ASN A 65 -8.17 3.58 -30.19
C ASN A 65 -8.60 5.01 -30.56
N ASN A 66 -9.43 5.79 -29.84
CA ASN A 66 -9.96 7.01 -30.53
C ASN A 66 -10.37 8.22 -29.67
N MET A 67 -9.52 8.81 -28.82
CA MET A 67 -9.71 10.23 -28.41
C MET A 67 -8.42 11.06 -28.32
N ALA A 68 -8.23 11.92 -29.34
CA ALA A 68 -7.59 13.24 -29.32
C ALA A 68 -6.17 13.38 -28.70
N THR A 69 -5.17 13.03 -29.53
CA THR A 69 -3.82 13.62 -29.82
C THR A 69 -3.02 14.51 -28.84
N THR A 70 -3.47 14.83 -27.63
CA THR A 70 -2.59 15.43 -26.58
C THR A 70 -3.19 15.28 -25.19
N ALA A 71 -4.52 15.42 -25.07
CA ALA A 71 -5.24 15.19 -23.82
C ALA A 71 -5.39 13.69 -23.52
N GLY A 72 -5.60 12.85 -24.54
CA GLY A 72 -5.68 11.39 -24.38
C GLY A 72 -4.40 10.79 -23.80
N VAL A 73 -3.23 11.22 -24.30
CA VAL A 73 -1.93 10.72 -23.85
C VAL A 73 -1.67 11.03 -22.37
N LEU A 74 -2.04 12.23 -21.89
CA LEU A 74 -1.87 12.59 -20.48
C LEU A 74 -2.78 11.74 -19.58
N VAL A 75 -4.02 11.51 -20.00
CA VAL A 75 -4.97 10.67 -19.26
C VAL A 75 -4.49 9.21 -19.22
N ASP A 76 -3.94 8.70 -20.33
CA ASP A 76 -3.35 7.35 -20.39
C ASP A 76 -2.14 7.21 -19.46
N ILE A 77 -1.23 8.19 -19.48
CA ILE A 77 -0.07 8.21 -18.57
C ILE A 77 -0.53 8.25 -17.11
N LEU A 78 -1.51 9.09 -16.77
CA LEU A 78 -2.05 9.17 -15.42
C LEU A 78 -2.77 7.89 -15.02
N ARG A 79 -3.46 7.21 -15.95
CA ARG A 79 -4.09 5.92 -15.70
C ARG A 79 -3.07 4.82 -15.44
N VAL A 80 -2.03 4.73 -16.27
CA VAL A 80 -0.91 3.81 -16.04
C VAL A 80 -0.24 4.12 -14.70
N LEU A 81 -0.08 5.40 -14.37
CA LEU A 81 0.47 5.82 -13.07
C LEU A 81 -0.40 5.32 -11.91
N VAL A 82 -1.73 5.43 -11.99
CA VAL A 82 -2.66 4.90 -10.96
C VAL A 82 -2.53 3.39 -10.85
N ILE A 83 -2.51 2.65 -11.97
CA ILE A 83 -2.36 1.19 -11.98
C ILE A 83 -1.06 0.79 -11.29
N MET A 84 0.07 1.35 -11.74
CA MET A 84 1.37 1.04 -11.18
C MET A 84 1.46 1.43 -9.70
N SER A 85 0.88 2.58 -9.33
CA SER A 85 0.85 3.06 -7.96
C SER A 85 0.04 2.17 -7.00
N LEU A 86 -0.94 1.43 -7.50
CA LEU A 86 -1.74 0.49 -6.69
C LEU A 86 -1.15 -0.93 -6.69
N TYR A 87 -0.53 -1.36 -7.79
CA TYR A 87 0.04 -2.71 -7.92
C TYR A 87 1.48 -2.85 -7.40
N ILE A 88 2.31 -1.81 -7.48
CA ILE A 88 3.67 -1.84 -6.91
C ILE A 88 3.65 -2.11 -5.39
N PRO A 89 2.78 -1.45 -4.58
CA PRO A 89 2.59 -1.78 -3.16
C PRO A 89 2.31 -3.26 -2.89
N LEU A 90 1.58 -3.94 -3.76
CA LEU A 90 1.27 -5.37 -3.63
C LEU A 90 2.53 -6.24 -3.60
N VAL A 91 3.58 -5.80 -4.29
CA VAL A 91 4.89 -6.45 -4.32
C VAL A 91 5.79 -5.94 -3.18
N LEU A 92 5.75 -4.64 -2.87
CA LEU A 92 6.59 -4.06 -1.83
C LEU A 92 6.23 -4.51 -0.41
N VAL A 93 4.95 -4.69 -0.09
CA VAL A 93 4.49 -5.16 1.24
C VAL A 93 5.04 -6.54 1.62
N PRO A 94 5.00 -7.58 0.76
CA PRO A 94 5.60 -8.88 1.10
C PRO A 94 7.13 -8.80 1.18
N PHE A 95 7.80 -7.98 0.36
CA PHE A 95 9.23 -7.71 0.53
C PHE A 95 9.52 -7.07 1.89
N ALA A 96 8.70 -6.10 2.32
CA ALA A 96 8.83 -5.47 3.62
C ALA A 96 8.59 -6.47 4.77
N LEU A 97 7.62 -7.37 4.63
CA LEU A 97 7.35 -8.45 5.59
C LEU A 97 8.54 -9.40 5.70
N MET A 98 9.08 -9.86 4.58
CA MET A 98 10.25 -10.75 4.58
C MET A 98 11.45 -10.05 5.22
N ALA A 99 11.74 -8.81 4.83
CA ALA A 99 12.80 -8.01 5.44
C ALA A 99 12.58 -7.83 6.96
N PHE A 100 11.36 -7.56 7.40
CA PHE A 100 11.03 -7.45 8.82
C PHE A 100 11.32 -8.76 9.58
N LEU A 101 10.87 -9.90 9.03
CA LEU A 101 11.13 -11.21 9.64
C LEU A 101 12.64 -11.50 9.72
N PHE A 102 13.39 -11.21 8.67
CA PHE A 102 14.86 -11.33 8.69
C PHE A 102 15.51 -10.39 9.71
N ALA A 103 15.08 -9.13 9.78
CA ALA A 103 15.62 -8.16 10.73
C ALA A 103 15.36 -8.54 12.19
N VAL A 104 14.21 -9.17 12.47
CA VAL A 104 13.87 -9.68 13.81
C VAL A 104 14.66 -10.94 14.15
N CYS A 105 14.85 -11.85 13.19
CA CYS A 105 15.62 -13.08 13.40
C CYS A 105 17.13 -12.85 13.52
N CYS A 106 17.69 -11.94 12.71
CA CYS A 106 19.12 -11.68 12.60
C CYS A 106 19.58 -10.44 13.38
N ASP A 107 18.67 -9.74 14.05
CA ASP A 107 18.90 -8.48 14.77
C ASP A 107 19.49 -7.33 13.91
N ASP A 108 19.31 -7.39 12.59
CA ASP A 108 19.91 -6.45 11.65
C ASP A 108 19.07 -5.16 11.51
N ARG A 109 19.64 -4.04 11.96
CA ARG A 109 19.02 -2.71 11.88
C ARG A 109 18.90 -2.19 10.45
N GLY A 110 19.84 -2.52 9.57
CA GLY A 110 19.82 -2.08 8.17
C GLY A 110 18.64 -2.70 7.42
N VAL A 111 18.42 -4.00 7.63
CA VAL A 111 17.27 -4.72 7.05
C VAL A 111 15.94 -4.21 7.61
N LEU A 112 15.90 -3.80 8.89
CA LEU A 112 14.70 -3.19 9.47
C LEU A 112 14.38 -1.84 8.83
N TRP A 113 15.40 -0.99 8.60
CA TRP A 113 15.26 0.27 7.88
C TRP A 113 14.74 0.09 6.45
N PHE A 114 15.23 -0.94 5.75
CA PHE A 114 14.75 -1.29 4.43
C PHE A 114 13.25 -1.64 4.46
N SER A 115 12.80 -2.45 5.42
CA SER A 115 11.38 -2.79 5.60
C SER A 115 10.51 -1.54 5.82
N VAL A 116 10.91 -0.64 6.72
CA VAL A 116 10.22 0.64 6.96
C VAL A 116 10.15 1.49 5.69
N SER A 117 11.25 1.55 4.94
CA SER A 117 11.34 2.32 3.70
C SER A 117 10.41 1.75 2.62
N CYS A 118 10.31 0.43 2.49
CA CYS A 118 9.37 -0.23 1.57
C CYS A 118 7.91 0.07 1.93
N LEU A 119 7.55 0.07 3.22
CA LEU A 119 6.18 0.43 3.63
C LEU A 119 5.87 1.92 3.40
N ALA A 120 6.82 2.80 3.71
CA ALA A 120 6.67 4.23 3.45
C ALA A 120 6.49 4.50 1.95
N ALA A 121 7.32 3.87 1.10
CA ALA A 121 7.19 3.95 -0.35
C ALA A 121 5.84 3.40 -0.85
N SER A 122 5.39 2.27 -0.29
CA SER A 122 4.09 1.67 -0.61
C SER A 122 2.92 2.59 -0.27
N SER A 123 2.96 3.22 0.90
CA SER A 123 1.95 4.18 1.34
C SER A 123 1.92 5.42 0.44
N LEU A 124 3.09 5.99 0.11
CA LEU A 124 3.18 7.14 -0.79
C LEU A 124 2.67 6.81 -2.19
N LEU A 125 3.03 5.66 -2.75
CA LEU A 125 2.53 5.19 -4.03
C LEU A 125 1.00 5.07 -4.02
N MET A 126 0.44 4.36 -3.04
CA MET A 126 -1.02 4.25 -2.91
C MET A 126 -1.69 5.62 -2.76
N LEU A 127 -1.12 6.53 -1.98
CA LEU A 127 -1.67 7.88 -1.79
C LEU A 127 -1.65 8.68 -3.09
N VAL A 128 -0.54 8.64 -3.84
CA VAL A 128 -0.43 9.28 -5.15
C VAL A 128 -1.46 8.70 -6.12
N GLY A 129 -1.58 7.37 -6.18
CA GLY A 129 -2.57 6.69 -7.03
C GLY A 129 -4.01 7.11 -6.69
N LEU A 130 -4.36 7.17 -5.40
CA LEU A 130 -5.68 7.61 -4.94
C LEU A 130 -5.93 9.08 -5.26
N CYS A 131 -4.96 9.96 -5.04
CA CYS A 131 -5.08 11.39 -5.34
C CYS A 131 -5.23 11.66 -6.85
N VAL A 132 -4.44 10.99 -7.68
CA VAL A 132 -4.53 11.10 -9.14
C VAL A 132 -5.88 10.57 -9.63
N PHE A 133 -6.34 9.44 -9.09
CA PHE A 133 -7.64 8.87 -9.44
C PHE A 133 -8.80 9.83 -9.10
N VAL A 134 -8.80 10.40 -7.89
CA VAL A 134 -9.80 11.40 -7.48
C VAL A 134 -9.70 12.66 -8.33
N GLY A 135 -8.49 13.11 -8.67
CA GLY A 135 -8.27 14.28 -9.51
C GLY A 135 -8.80 14.10 -10.94
N LEU A 136 -8.57 12.93 -11.55
CA LEU A 136 -9.09 12.61 -12.88
C LEU A 136 -10.61 12.54 -12.92
N HIS A 137 -11.23 12.02 -11.87
CA HIS A 137 -12.67 11.81 -11.79
C HIS A 137 -13.38 12.83 -10.91
N PHE A 138 -12.75 13.96 -10.55
CA PHE A 138 -13.28 14.94 -9.60
C PHE A 138 -14.72 15.39 -9.92
N ASN A 139 -15.04 15.55 -11.21
CA ASN A 139 -16.38 15.94 -11.66
C ASN A 139 -17.45 14.84 -11.45
N TYR A 140 -17.04 13.59 -11.33
CA TYR A 140 -17.89 12.40 -11.16
C TYR A 140 -17.83 11.82 -9.74
N VAL A 141 -16.91 12.32 -8.90
CA VAL A 141 -16.74 11.91 -7.51
C VAL A 141 -17.82 12.58 -6.66
N SER A 142 -19.03 12.02 -6.71
CA SER A 142 -20.01 12.18 -5.64
C SER A 142 -19.67 11.20 -4.53
N LEU A 143 -19.70 11.64 -3.27
CA LEU A 143 -19.46 10.79 -2.10
C LEU A 143 -20.42 9.57 -2.04
N ALA A 144 -21.56 9.65 -2.74
CA ALA A 144 -22.52 8.56 -2.88
C ALA A 144 -22.17 7.53 -3.97
N GLY A 145 -21.22 7.82 -4.88
CA GLY A 145 -20.80 6.94 -5.98
C GLY A 145 -19.46 6.23 -5.77
N MET A 146 -18.80 6.45 -4.63
CA MET A 146 -17.56 5.75 -4.29
C MET A 146 -17.83 4.28 -3.94
N THR A 147 -17.04 3.35 -4.48
CA THR A 147 -17.22 1.92 -4.17
C THR A 147 -16.63 1.55 -2.83
N ALA A 148 -17.08 0.39 -2.33
CA ALA A 148 -16.38 -0.33 -1.27
C ALA A 148 -14.88 -0.51 -1.56
N GLY A 149 -14.47 -0.71 -2.83
CA GLY A 149 -13.07 -0.86 -3.22
C GLY A 149 -12.24 0.39 -2.93
N TYR A 150 -12.75 1.59 -3.22
CA TYR A 150 -12.07 2.85 -2.88
C TYR A 150 -11.88 3.01 -1.37
N TYR A 151 -12.92 2.75 -0.58
CA TYR A 151 -12.81 2.82 0.89
C TYR A 151 -11.82 1.82 1.46
N VAL A 152 -11.78 0.59 0.92
CA VAL A 152 -10.77 -0.40 1.30
C VAL A 152 -9.36 0.10 0.96
N CYS A 153 -9.14 0.69 -0.23
CA CYS A 153 -7.83 1.24 -0.57
C CYS A 153 -7.39 2.40 0.35
N VAL A 154 -8.31 3.30 0.73
CA VAL A 154 -8.03 4.37 1.70
C VAL A 154 -7.71 3.77 3.07
N PHE A 155 -8.46 2.76 3.50
CA PHE A 155 -8.23 2.06 4.76
C PHE A 155 -6.86 1.37 4.80
N VAL A 156 -6.53 0.60 3.75
CA VAL A 156 -5.21 -0.02 3.58
C VAL A 156 -4.10 1.02 3.60
N ASN A 157 -4.30 2.20 3.00
CA ASN A 157 -3.31 3.27 3.04
C ASN A 157 -3.05 3.73 4.49
N ALA A 158 -4.11 3.95 5.27
CA ALA A 158 -3.99 4.31 6.68
C ALA A 158 -3.30 3.21 7.51
N GLU A 159 -3.58 1.94 7.22
CA GLU A 159 -2.92 0.80 7.85
C GLU A 159 -1.43 0.73 7.50
N LEU A 160 -1.04 1.00 6.25
CA LEU A 160 0.35 1.08 5.82
C LEU A 160 1.11 2.21 6.55
N VAL A 161 0.50 3.39 6.69
CA VAL A 161 1.07 4.50 7.47
C VAL A 161 1.27 4.08 8.92
N THR A 162 0.26 3.45 9.51
CA THR A 162 0.29 2.98 10.89
C THR A 162 1.39 1.93 11.08
N ALA A 163 1.50 0.95 10.17
CA ALA A 163 2.53 -0.07 10.20
C ALA A 163 3.95 0.51 10.07
N ALA A 164 4.14 1.46 9.14
CA ALA A 164 5.41 2.16 8.96
C ALA A 164 5.79 2.97 10.21
N TYR A 165 4.83 3.70 10.79
CA TYR A 165 5.05 4.47 12.02
C TYR A 165 5.41 3.56 13.20
N VAL A 166 4.65 2.48 13.42
CA VAL A 166 4.94 1.52 14.48
C VAL A 166 6.35 0.95 14.30
N MET A 167 6.72 0.47 13.11
CA MET A 167 8.05 -0.09 12.90
C MET A 167 9.18 0.94 13.03
N ALA A 168 8.96 2.18 12.60
CA ALA A 168 9.92 3.27 12.83
C ALA A 168 10.07 3.58 14.33
N LEU A 169 8.97 3.59 15.09
CA LEU A 169 9.00 3.77 16.54
C LEU A 169 9.75 2.62 17.23
N LEU A 170 9.53 1.38 16.79
CA LEU A 170 10.26 0.21 17.30
C LEU A 170 11.76 0.30 17.07
N LEU A 171 12.15 0.74 15.88
CA LEU A 171 13.54 1.01 15.54
C LEU A 171 14.14 2.09 16.47
N HIS A 172 13.40 3.19 16.72
CA HIS A 172 13.84 4.25 17.64
C HIS A 172 13.99 3.75 19.08
N LEU A 173 13.01 3.03 19.62
CA LEU A 173 13.09 2.44 20.96
C LEU A 173 14.26 1.45 21.11
N LYS A 174 14.56 0.69 20.05
CA LYS A 174 15.72 -0.21 19.99
C LYS A 174 17.05 0.54 19.90
N ALA A 175 17.05 1.74 19.32
CA ALA A 175 18.22 2.61 19.32
C ALA A 175 18.51 3.13 20.74
N GLU A 176 17.50 3.63 21.45
CA GLU A 176 17.63 4.18 22.80
C GLU A 176 18.01 3.13 23.84
N THR A 177 17.42 1.94 23.79
CA THR A 177 17.77 0.84 24.72
C THR A 177 19.24 0.40 24.57
N ILE A 178 19.78 0.38 23.35
CA ILE A 178 21.20 0.08 23.12
C ILE A 178 22.09 1.24 23.60
N LEU A 179 21.67 2.49 23.38
CA LEU A 179 22.39 3.66 23.89
C LEU A 179 22.47 3.66 25.42
N SER A 180 21.37 3.33 26.10
CA SER A 180 21.32 3.22 27.56
C SER A 180 22.23 2.09 28.09
N SER A 181 22.30 0.96 27.38
CA SER A 181 23.17 -0.17 27.74
C SER A 181 24.65 0.18 27.55
N CYS A 182 25.01 0.90 26.48
CA CYS A 182 26.37 1.39 26.27
C CYS A 182 26.77 2.48 27.28
N ALA A 183 25.88 3.41 27.61
CA ALA A 183 26.13 4.44 28.61
C ALA A 183 26.41 3.83 29.99
N GLN A 184 25.65 2.79 30.37
CA GLN A 184 25.82 2.08 31.63
C GLN A 184 27.13 1.26 31.68
N TYR A 185 27.60 0.75 30.53
CA TYR A 185 28.89 0.06 30.42
C TYR A 185 30.08 1.03 30.47
N CYS A 186 29.95 2.26 29.92
CA CYS A 186 30.98 3.30 29.98
C CYS A 186 31.08 4.00 31.34
N THR A 187 30.07 3.94 32.20
CA THR A 187 30.15 4.48 33.57
C THR A 187 30.76 3.52 34.58
N HIS A 188 30.88 2.24 34.25
CA HIS A 188 31.40 1.19 35.15
C HIS A 188 32.86 0.80 34.88
N HIS A 189 33.50 1.42 33.89
CA HIS A 189 34.90 1.24 33.52
C HIS A 189 35.60 2.60 33.46
#